data_AF-A0A2J9EQC8-F1
#
_entry.id   AF-A0A2J9EQC8-F1
#
_cell.length_a   1.000
_cell.length_b   1.000
_cell.length_c   1.000
_cell.angle_alpha   90.00
_cell.angle_beta   90.00
_cell.angle_gamma   90.00
#
_symmetry.space_group_name_H-M   'P 1'
#
loop_
_entity.id
_entity.type
_entity.pdbx_description
1 polymer ?
#
loop_
_entity_poly.entity_id
_entity_poly.type
_entity_poly.pdbx_seq_one_letter_code
_entity_poly.pdbx_strand_id
1 'polypeptide(L)' 'MSDTYRITVITKSGETHVGLINRSQPEVVNGFIGIAQEDGAWVYLAPDDVLKIEYVPEPSNL' A
#
# COMPACT_ATOMS: atom_id res chain seq x y z
N MET A 1 -4.40 -18.66 -4.47
CA MET A 1 -3.39 -17.58 -4.46
C MET A 1 -3.89 -16.57 -3.44
N SER A 2 -3.01 -15.98 -2.63
CA SER A 2 -3.49 -15.03 -1.62
C SER A 2 -4.14 -13.84 -2.31
N ASP A 3 -5.39 -13.57 -1.95
CA ASP A 3 -6.10 -12.37 -2.41
C ASP A 3 -5.61 -11.13 -1.66
N THR A 4 -4.97 -11.32 -0.49
CA THR A 4 -4.44 -10.26 0.38
C THR A 4 -2.94 -10.05 0.18
N TYR A 5 -2.56 -8.80 -0.03
CA TYR A 5 -1.17 -8.37 -0.10
C TYR A 5 -0.89 -7.39 1.02
N ARG A 6 0.27 -7.54 1.65
CA ARG A 6 0.87 -6.49 2.48
C ARG A 6 1.60 -5.52 1.56
N ILE A 7 1.19 -4.27 1.60
CA ILE A 7 1.85 -3.17 0.88
C ILE A 7 2.72 -2.39 1.87
N THR A 8 3.95 -2.10 1.47
CA THR A 8 4.84 -1.19 2.18
C THR A 8 5.23 -0.05 1.25
N VAL A 9 4.99 1.19 1.68
CA VAL A 9 5.39 2.39 0.95
C VAL A 9 6.38 3.18 1.78
N ILE A 10 7.51 3.51 1.16
CA ILE A 10 8.55 4.36 1.75
C ILE A 10 8.53 5.68 1.00
N THR A 11 8.36 6.79 1.71
CA THR A 11 8.40 8.13 1.14
C THR A 11 9.84 8.63 0.99
N LYS A 12 10.04 9.69 0.20
CA LYS A 12 11.34 10.36 0.05
C LYS A 12 11.86 10.98 1.35
N SER A 13 10.97 11.29 2.30
CA SER A 13 11.35 11.75 3.65
C SER A 13 11.79 10.63 4.58
N GLY A 14 11.58 9.36 4.19
CA GLY A 14 11.90 8.18 4.99
C GLY A 14 10.75 7.65 5.84
N GLU A 15 9.55 8.22 5.72
CA GLU A 15 8.35 7.70 6.38
C GLU A 15 7.93 6.36 5.76
N THR A 16 7.45 5.44 6.60
CA THR A 16 6.98 4.12 6.16
C THR A 16 5.50 3.96 6.44
N HIS A 17 4.73 3.66 5.40
CA HIS A 17 3.30 3.37 5.44
C HIS A 17 3.07 1.90 5.13
N VAL A 18 2.28 1.22 5.95
CA VAL A 18 1.98 -0.21 5.77
C VAL A 18 0.47 -0.41 5.72
N GLY A 19 0.05 -1.27 4.81
CA GLY A 19 -1.36 -1.56 4.58
C GLY A 19 -1.63 -2.99 4.15
N LEU A 20 -2.89 -3.38 4.21
CA LEU A 20 -3.40 -4.63 3.65
C LEU A 20 -4.36 -4.30 2.51
N ILE A 21 -4.12 -4.90 1.35
CA ILE A 21 -4.97 -4.71 0.18
C ILE A 21 -5.43 -6.07 -0.35
N ASN A 22 -6.73 -6.19 -0.64
CA ASN A 22 -7.28 -7.35 -1.37
C ASN A 22 -7.29 -7.12 -2.89
N ARG A 23 -6.40 -6.25 -3.38
CA ARG A 23 -6.28 -5.86 -4.79
C ARG A 23 -4.84 -6.04 -5.22
N SER A 24 -4.63 -6.56 -6.42
CA SER A 24 -3.30 -6.93 -6.91
C SER A 24 -2.37 -5.74 -7.18
N GLN A 25 -2.89 -4.50 -7.18
CA GLN A 25 -2.16 -3.28 -7.55
C GLN A 25 -2.66 -2.07 -6.75
N PRO A 26 -1.81 -1.05 -6.51
CA PRO A 26 -2.24 0.21 -5.90
C PRO A 26 -3.12 0.98 -6.88
N GLU A 27 -4.10 1.70 -6.35
CA GLU A 27 -4.95 2.56 -7.18
C GLU A 27 -4.44 3.99 -7.15
N VAL A 28 -4.30 4.58 -8.34
CA VAL A 28 -4.10 6.02 -8.49
C VAL A 28 -5.47 6.69 -8.52
N VAL A 29 -5.78 7.44 -7.48
CA VAL A 29 -7.04 8.18 -7.31
C VAL A 29 -6.75 9.66 -7.36
N ASN A 30 -7.26 10.37 -8.37
CA ASN A 30 -6.99 11.79 -8.60
C ASN A 30 -5.49 12.14 -8.63
N GLY A 31 -4.66 11.21 -9.11
CA GLY A 31 -3.21 11.36 -9.14
C GLY A 31 -2.50 11.01 -7.83
N PHE A 32 -3.20 10.56 -6.78
CA PHE A 32 -2.60 10.09 -5.52
C PHE A 32 -2.64 8.58 -5.40
N ILE A 33 -1.65 8.01 -4.70
CA ILE A 33 -1.58 6.58 -4.40
C ILE A 33 -2.33 6.31 -3.10
N GLY A 34 -3.45 5.60 -3.19
CA GLY A 34 -4.27 5.23 -2.04
C GLY A 34 -3.78 3.95 -1.37
N ILE A 35 -3.61 3.98 -0.05
CA ILE A 35 -3.23 2.83 0.77
C ILE A 35 -4.25 2.66 1.89
N ALA A 36 -4.84 1.46 1.98
CA ALA A 36 -5.68 1.05 3.09
C ALA A 36 -4.81 0.59 4.26
N GLN A 37 -4.93 1.24 5.41
CA GLN A 37 -4.22 0.89 6.64
C GLN A 37 -4.94 -0.24 7.39
N GLU A 38 -4.23 -0.91 8.29
CA GLU A 38 -4.74 -2.08 9.04
C GLU A 38 -5.95 -1.73 9.93
N ASP A 39 -6.10 -0.46 10.34
CA ASP A 39 -7.22 0.04 11.15
C ASP A 39 -8.45 0.46 10.32
N GLY A 40 -8.39 0.28 8.98
CA GLY A 40 -9.43 0.69 8.05
C GLY A 40 -9.35 2.15 7.60
N ALA A 41 -8.36 2.92 8.05
CA ALA A 41 -8.08 4.25 7.54
C ALA A 41 -7.45 4.19 6.14
N TRP A 42 -7.45 5.34 5.45
CA TRP A 42 -6.82 5.49 4.14
C TRP A 42 -5.80 6.63 4.19
N VAL A 43 -4.64 6.39 3.59
CA VAL A 43 -3.66 7.44 3.29
C VAL A 43 -3.52 7.59 1.78
N TYR A 44 -3.43 8.83 1.32
CA TYR A 44 -3.23 9.19 -0.08
C TYR A 44 -1.89 9.90 -0.22
N LEU A 45 -0.96 9.27 -0.93
CA LEU A 45 0.39 9.78 -1.11
C LEU A 45 0.54 10.41 -2.50
N ALA A 46 1.16 11.58 -2.56
CA ALA A 46 1.56 12.15 -3.85
C ALA A 46 2.61 11.21 -4.49
N PRO A 47 2.50 10.87 -5.78
CA PRO A 47 3.47 9.99 -6.45
C PRO A 47 4.90 10.53 -6.36
N ASP A 48 5.04 11.85 -6.44
CA ASP A 48 6.32 12.55 -6.32
C ASP A 48 6.92 12.44 -4.91
N ASP A 49 6.16 12.07 -3.88
CA ASP A 49 6.68 11.85 -2.54
C ASP A 49 7.05 10.39 -2.26
N VAL A 50 6.72 9.46 -3.16
CA VAL A 50 7.01 8.04 -2.99
C VAL A 50 8.39 7.67 -3.53
N LEU A 51 9.16 6.95 -2.72
CA LEU A 51 10.49 6.44 -3.08
C LEU A 51 10.45 4.97 -3.52
N LYS A 52 9.73 4.13 -2.77
CA LYS A 52 9.59 2.69 -3.05
C LYS A 52 8.19 2.24 -2.67
N ILE A 53 7.64 1.33 -3.47
CA ILE A 53 6.47 0.53 -3.10
C ILE A 53 6.80 -0.95 -3.24
N GLU A 54 6.43 -1.75 -2.25
CA GLU A 54 6.64 -3.19 -2.22
C GLU A 54 5.34 -3.93 -1.91
N TYR A 55 5.10 -5.01 -2.64
CA TYR A 55 3.93 -5.88 -2.49
C TYR A 55 4.39 -7.27 -2.11
N VAL A 56 3.91 -7.76 -0.97
CA VAL A 56 4.18 -9.12 -0.51
C VAL A 56 2.84 -9.83 -0.35
N PRO A 57 2.59 -10.94 -1.06
CA PRO A 57 1.41 -11.76 -0.80
C PRO A 57 1.43 -12.22 0.65
N GLU A 58 0.38 -11.95 1.42
CA GLU A 58 0.24 -12.53 2.76
C GLU A 58 -0.09 -14.01 2.60
N PRO A 59 0.58 -14.94 3.32
CA PRO A 59 0.15 -16.32 3.31
C PRO A 59 -1.30 -16.40 3.78
N SER A 60 -2.17 -16.95 2.93
CA SER A 60 -3.54 -17.28 3.34
C SER A 60 -3.44 -18.38 4.40
N ASN A 61 -3.60 -18.02 5.67
CA ASN A 61 -3.70 -19.00 6.75
C ASN A 61 -4.96 -19.85 6.50
N LEU A 62 -4.76 -21.05 5.93
CA LEU A 62 -5.74 -22.12 5.88
C LEU A 62 -5.74 -22.90 7.19
#